data_AF-A0A7W0MCA0-F1
#
_entry.id   AF-A0A7W0MCA0-F1
#
_cell.length_a   1.000
_cell.length_b   1.000
_cell.length_c   1.000
_cell.angle_alpha   90.00
_cell.angle_beta   90.00
_cell.angle_gamma   90.00
#
_symmetry.space_group_name_H-M   'P 1'
#
loop_
_entity.id
_entity.type
_entity.pdbx_description
1 polymer ?
#
loop_
_entity_poly.entity_id
_entity_poly.type
_entity_poly.pdbx_seq_one_letter_code
_entity_poly.pdbx_strand_id
1 'polypeptide(L)'
;MILVVVLAGPAVGQTTRPTEKSVEDIRDRLPTTKPEWGTAGTGPLCGVVSACTAVSQLGIVCSPVDYVTKSYVGVSQGSTPEEVAAIVRDAGAEASILSGLSALDLRGLDAPLIANVRGTPASPQYDHWVVATFQDGEVSIYDGAGGPVRMPVADFLGVWSGLGIVVTKTGADLGSSLWLGRLLVLQFGIAFAVVLRVVRKRVGDSLVRGLLTVLVAAAATAAVGLPLMADLVNHSRGVRVAVAPFVADSFQEGTLETLRAATADPRCLLIDARFERDYELGSLPRAVNVPVNASLWQIREFLRGIDRDTPIVAFCQSSSCAFDETVGRQFTLLGFLDVTVTQEGYAEFRKASATAGQQPVADGE
;
A
#
# COMPACT_ATOMS: atom_id res chain seq x y z
N MET A 1 36.27 -30.54 -14.09
CA MET A 1 36.55 -29.31 -13.32
C MET A 1 35.46 -28.32 -13.65
N ILE A 2 34.41 -28.22 -12.82
CA ILE A 2 33.30 -27.28 -13.03
C ILE A 2 33.69 -26.00 -12.29
N LEU A 3 33.94 -24.93 -13.05
CA LEU A 3 34.23 -23.60 -12.53
C LEU A 3 32.90 -22.98 -12.06
N VAL A 4 32.65 -23.02 -10.75
CA VAL A 4 31.52 -22.31 -10.14
C VAL A 4 31.93 -20.84 -10.03
N VAL A 5 31.41 -20.01 -10.94
CA VAL A 5 31.49 -18.54 -10.80
C VAL A 5 30.48 -18.15 -9.73
N VAL A 6 30.97 -17.94 -8.51
CA VAL A 6 30.19 -17.31 -7.44
C VAL A 6 30.03 -15.84 -7.81
N LEU A 7 28.90 -15.51 -8.43
CA LEU A 7 28.47 -14.12 -8.54
C LEU A 7 28.06 -13.66 -7.14
N ALA A 8 28.91 -12.84 -6.53
CA ALA A 8 28.59 -12.13 -5.31
C ALA A 8 27.33 -11.29 -5.55
N GLY A 9 26.24 -11.61 -4.83
CA GLY A 9 25.05 -10.77 -4.80
C GLY A 9 25.37 -9.41 -4.14
N PRO A 10 24.60 -8.35 -4.45
CA PRO A 10 24.79 -7.06 -3.81
C PRO A 10 24.57 -7.22 -2.30
N ALA A 11 25.51 -6.70 -1.52
CA ALA A 11 25.45 -6.69 -0.07
C ALA A 11 24.15 -5.99 0.38
N VAL A 12 23.32 -6.73 1.11
CA VAL A 12 22.16 -6.20 1.82
C VAL A 12 22.65 -5.17 2.84
N GLY A 13 22.22 -3.92 2.66
CA GLY A 13 22.05 -2.91 3.72
C GLY A 13 23.26 -2.64 4.62
N GLN A 14 24.32 -2.04 4.10
CA GLN A 14 25.15 -1.15 4.92
C GLN A 14 24.57 0.26 4.80
N THR A 15 23.98 0.75 5.89
CA THR A 15 23.52 2.14 6.04
C THR A 15 24.74 3.07 6.01
N THR A 16 25.17 3.42 4.81
CA THR A 16 26.17 4.47 4.62
C THR A 16 25.51 5.81 4.95
N ARG A 17 26.16 6.62 5.80
CA ARG A 17 25.67 7.97 6.12
C ARG A 17 25.53 8.77 4.81
N PRO A 18 24.42 9.52 4.60
CA PRO A 18 24.21 10.28 3.38
C PRO A 18 25.34 11.28 3.16
N THR A 19 25.84 11.35 1.92
CA THR A 19 26.72 12.43 1.45
C THR A 19 25.99 13.79 1.45
N GLU A 20 26.72 14.90 1.49
CA GLU A 20 26.15 16.26 1.48
C GLU A 20 25.15 16.47 0.31
N LYS A 21 25.54 16.11 -0.92
CA LYS A 21 24.65 16.16 -2.11
C LYS A 21 23.37 15.30 -1.99
N SER A 22 23.39 14.22 -1.21
CA SER A 22 22.18 13.44 -0.92
C SER A 22 21.33 14.06 0.19
N VAL A 23 21.91 14.90 1.05
CA VAL A 23 21.18 15.63 2.09
C VAL A 23 20.28 16.70 1.49
N GLU A 24 20.77 17.47 0.50
CA GLU A 24 19.92 18.44 -0.20
C GLU A 24 18.80 17.76 -1.00
N ASP A 25 19.11 16.67 -1.72
CA ASP A 25 18.11 15.92 -2.51
C ASP A 25 17.04 15.23 -1.63
N ILE A 26 17.40 14.77 -0.43
CA ILE A 26 16.43 14.27 0.55
C ILE A 26 15.54 15.40 1.04
N ARG A 27 16.14 16.52 1.50
CA ARG A 27 15.39 17.66 2.05
C ARG A 27 14.38 18.20 1.05
N ASP A 28 14.77 18.35 -0.21
CA ASP A 28 13.92 18.96 -1.24
C ASP A 28 12.76 18.03 -1.66
N ARG A 29 12.80 16.75 -1.29
CA ARG A 29 11.71 15.78 -1.51
C ARG A 29 10.80 15.63 -0.31
N LEU A 30 11.21 16.05 0.89
CA LEU A 30 10.38 15.90 2.08
C LEU A 30 9.16 16.82 2.01
N PRO A 31 7.98 16.35 2.42
CA PRO A 31 6.82 17.23 2.52
C PRO A 31 7.08 18.30 3.59
N THR A 32 6.73 19.55 3.29
CA THR A 32 6.88 20.69 4.22
C THR A 32 5.55 21.29 4.66
N THR A 33 4.43 20.82 4.09
CA THR A 33 3.08 21.34 4.35
C THR A 33 2.16 20.23 4.80
N LYS A 34 1.18 20.55 5.67
CA LYS A 34 0.10 19.60 5.98
C LYS A 34 -0.67 19.24 4.71
N PRO A 35 -1.01 17.96 4.47
CA PRO A 35 -1.89 17.59 3.36
C PRO A 35 -3.36 17.80 3.76
N GLU A 36 -4.25 17.85 2.76
CA GLU A 36 -5.68 18.00 2.98
C GLU A 36 -6.30 16.65 3.40
N TRP A 37 -6.49 16.46 4.71
CA TRP A 37 -7.15 15.29 5.26
C TRP A 37 -8.67 15.42 5.05
N GLY A 38 -9.16 15.00 3.88
CA GLY A 38 -10.60 14.86 3.66
C GLY A 38 -11.24 14.00 4.75
N THR A 39 -12.53 14.20 5.05
CA THR A 39 -13.28 13.42 6.06
C THR A 39 -13.36 11.95 5.63
N ALA A 40 -12.34 11.16 5.97
CA ALA A 40 -12.32 9.74 5.70
C ALA A 40 -13.48 9.10 6.47
N GLY A 41 -14.43 8.53 5.73
CA GLY A 41 -15.58 7.81 6.26
C GLY A 41 -15.18 6.44 6.80
N THR A 42 -14.29 6.39 7.78
CA THR A 42 -14.03 5.18 8.57
C THR A 42 -15.19 4.97 9.54
N GLY A 43 -16.27 4.42 9.01
CA GLY A 43 -17.44 3.98 9.75
C GLY A 43 -17.96 2.65 9.19
N PRO A 44 -18.97 2.03 9.82
CA PRO A 44 -19.55 0.74 9.42
C PRO A 44 -20.20 0.75 8.02
N LEU A 45 -20.17 1.88 7.32
CA LEU A 45 -20.77 2.10 6.01
C LEU A 45 -19.79 1.96 4.85
N CYS A 46 -18.52 1.60 5.09
CA CYS A 46 -17.51 1.45 4.04
C CYS A 46 -17.95 0.50 2.92
N GLY A 47 -18.63 -0.60 3.26
CA GLY A 47 -19.19 -1.55 2.29
C GLY A 47 -20.27 -0.92 1.41
N VAL A 48 -21.19 -0.17 2.01
CA VAL A 48 -22.28 0.54 1.31
C VAL A 48 -21.73 1.61 0.37
N VAL A 49 -20.80 2.42 0.87
CA VAL A 49 -20.17 3.48 0.07
C VAL A 49 -19.37 2.88 -1.09
N SER A 50 -18.62 1.81 -0.86
CA SER A 50 -17.88 1.11 -1.91
C SER A 50 -18.79 0.49 -2.97
N ALA A 51 -19.90 -0.13 -2.56
CA ALA A 51 -20.88 -0.69 -3.49
C ALA A 51 -21.44 0.39 -4.43
N CYS A 52 -21.94 1.50 -3.88
CA CYS A 52 -22.47 2.58 -4.72
C CYS A 52 -21.40 3.26 -5.57
N THR A 53 -20.16 3.36 -5.07
CA THR A 53 -19.04 3.91 -5.85
C THR A 53 -18.74 3.03 -7.06
N ALA A 54 -18.66 1.71 -6.90
CA ALA A 54 -18.40 0.77 -7.98
C ALA A 54 -19.55 0.75 -9.01
N VAL A 55 -20.80 0.77 -8.56
CA VAL A 55 -21.99 0.82 -9.43
C VAL A 55 -22.03 2.13 -10.23
N SER A 56 -21.68 3.26 -9.59
CA SER A 56 -21.61 4.57 -10.25
C SER A 56 -20.56 4.62 -11.35
N GLN A 57 -19.45 3.89 -11.22
CA GLN A 57 -18.44 3.77 -12.28
C GLN A 57 -18.96 3.06 -13.53
N LEU A 58 -20.02 2.24 -13.42
CA LEU A 58 -20.70 1.66 -14.57
C LEU A 58 -21.71 2.61 -15.23
N GLY A 59 -21.90 3.81 -14.68
CA GLY A 59 -22.89 4.80 -15.11
C GLY A 59 -24.30 4.55 -14.56
N ILE A 60 -24.43 3.75 -13.50
CA ILE A 60 -25.70 3.47 -12.83
C ILE A 60 -25.80 4.37 -11.58
N VAL A 61 -26.92 5.07 -11.40
CA VAL A 61 -27.11 5.96 -10.25
C VAL A 61 -27.31 5.16 -8.96
N CYS A 62 -26.45 5.35 -7.97
CA CYS A 62 -26.55 4.72 -6.65
C CYS A 62 -26.23 5.73 -5.54
N SER A 63 -27.11 5.87 -4.57
CA SER A 63 -26.92 6.73 -3.40
C SER A 63 -26.68 5.87 -2.14
N PRO A 64 -25.57 6.07 -1.40
CA PRO A 64 -25.32 5.32 -0.17
C PRO A 64 -26.45 5.42 0.87
N VAL A 65 -27.19 6.54 0.88
CA VAL A 65 -28.29 6.81 1.82
C VAL A 65 -29.42 5.78 1.70
N ASP A 66 -29.61 5.22 0.50
CA ASP A 66 -30.70 4.28 0.23
C ASP A 66 -30.44 2.88 0.83
N TYR A 67 -29.19 2.61 1.25
CA TYR A 67 -28.72 1.29 1.69
C TYR A 67 -28.16 1.26 3.11
N VAL A 68 -28.46 2.27 3.95
CA VAL A 68 -27.97 2.38 5.35
C VAL A 68 -28.80 1.53 6.35
N THR A 69 -29.64 0.62 5.86
CA THR A 69 -30.53 -0.20 6.70
C THR A 69 -29.81 -1.42 7.30
N LYS A 70 -30.34 -1.95 8.41
CA LYS A 70 -29.80 -3.15 9.10
C LYS A 70 -29.69 -4.40 8.23
N SER A 71 -30.35 -4.43 7.07
CA SER A 71 -30.27 -5.54 6.11
C SER A 71 -28.97 -5.57 5.31
N TYR A 72 -28.23 -4.46 5.26
CA TYR A 72 -26.98 -4.34 4.49
C TYR A 72 -25.75 -4.03 5.37
N VAL A 73 -25.96 -3.83 6.66
CA VAL A 73 -24.93 -3.57 7.67
C VAL A 73 -25.21 -4.50 8.85
N GLY A 74 -24.86 -5.78 8.69
CA GLY A 74 -25.24 -6.84 9.63
C GLY A 74 -24.47 -6.82 10.95
N VAL A 75 -23.28 -6.22 11.00
CA VAL A 75 -22.43 -6.13 12.19
C VAL A 75 -21.92 -4.72 12.44
N SER A 76 -21.61 -4.40 13.70
CA SER A 76 -21.04 -3.09 14.08
C SER A 76 -19.69 -2.78 13.44
N GLN A 77 -19.02 -3.78 12.86
CA GLN A 77 -17.74 -3.66 12.17
C GLN A 77 -17.85 -3.47 10.65
N GLY A 78 -19.05 -3.53 10.04
CA GLY A 78 -19.24 -3.31 8.60
C GLY A 78 -20.13 -4.33 7.90
N SER A 79 -20.15 -4.30 6.57
CA SER A 79 -20.94 -5.19 5.71
C SER A 79 -20.18 -6.48 5.35
N THR A 80 -20.88 -7.62 5.31
CA THR A 80 -20.35 -8.89 4.78
C THR A 80 -20.20 -8.85 3.26
N PRO A 81 -19.38 -9.74 2.64
CA PRO A 81 -19.27 -9.81 1.18
C PRO A 81 -20.63 -10.02 0.48
N GLU A 82 -21.50 -10.83 1.10
CA GLU A 82 -22.84 -11.12 0.61
C GLU A 82 -23.75 -9.89 0.70
N GLU A 83 -23.66 -9.13 1.78
CA GLU A 83 -24.39 -7.86 1.96
C GLU A 83 -23.94 -6.81 0.95
N VAL A 84 -22.63 -6.64 0.76
CA VAL A 84 -22.09 -5.71 -0.25
C VAL A 84 -22.53 -6.12 -1.66
N ALA A 85 -22.48 -7.41 -1.99
CA ALA A 85 -22.95 -7.92 -3.27
C ALA A 85 -24.46 -7.76 -3.45
N ALA A 86 -25.25 -7.84 -2.39
CA ALA A 86 -26.69 -7.59 -2.43
C ALA A 86 -27.00 -6.14 -2.82
N ILE A 87 -26.27 -5.16 -2.23
CA ILE A 87 -26.41 -3.73 -2.60
C ILE A 87 -26.17 -3.54 -4.10
N VAL A 88 -25.09 -4.13 -4.64
CA VAL A 88 -24.75 -4.03 -6.06
C VAL A 88 -25.86 -4.60 -6.95
N ARG A 89 -26.45 -5.74 -6.57
CA ARG A 89 -27.57 -6.36 -7.30
C ARG A 89 -28.84 -5.52 -7.23
N ASP A 90 -29.16 -5.00 -6.05
CA ASP A 90 -30.35 -4.18 -5.84
C ASP A 90 -30.25 -2.82 -6.55
N ALA A 91 -29.03 -2.31 -6.73
CA ALA A 91 -28.76 -1.12 -7.54
C ALA A 91 -28.81 -1.39 -9.06
N GLY A 92 -28.98 -2.65 -9.50
CA GLY A 92 -29.15 -3.02 -10.91
C GLY A 92 -27.88 -3.44 -11.65
N ALA A 93 -26.80 -3.79 -10.94
CA ALA A 93 -25.57 -4.33 -11.51
C ALA A 93 -25.39 -5.83 -11.16
N GLU A 94 -24.49 -6.52 -11.85
CA GLU A 94 -24.10 -7.88 -11.48
C GLU A 94 -22.93 -7.87 -10.50
N ALA A 95 -23.00 -8.75 -9.50
CA ALA A 95 -22.00 -8.86 -8.44
C ALA A 95 -21.46 -10.30 -8.37
N SER A 96 -20.19 -10.47 -8.76
CA SER A 96 -19.48 -11.75 -8.69
C SER A 96 -18.49 -11.73 -7.54
N ILE A 97 -18.77 -12.51 -6.49
CA ILE A 97 -17.86 -12.68 -5.35
C ILE A 97 -16.79 -13.69 -5.74
N LEU A 98 -15.54 -13.25 -5.77
CA LEU A 98 -14.39 -14.07 -6.15
C LEU A 98 -13.33 -14.06 -5.04
N SER A 99 -12.76 -15.24 -4.77
CA SER A 99 -11.69 -15.42 -3.79
C SER A 99 -10.46 -16.05 -4.43
N GLY A 100 -9.30 -15.84 -3.82
CA GLY A 100 -8.02 -16.34 -4.36
C GLY A 100 -7.65 -15.68 -5.69
N LEU A 101 -8.01 -14.41 -5.86
CA LEU A 101 -7.57 -13.61 -6.98
C LEU A 101 -6.09 -13.24 -6.81
N SER A 102 -5.34 -13.28 -7.90
CA SER A 102 -3.91 -13.01 -7.96
C SER A 102 -3.61 -11.72 -8.72
N ALA A 103 -2.37 -11.24 -8.63
CA ALA A 103 -1.88 -10.11 -9.43
C ALA A 103 -2.17 -10.26 -10.94
N LEU A 104 -2.15 -11.50 -11.46
CA LEU A 104 -2.44 -11.79 -12.86
C LEU A 104 -3.93 -11.62 -13.18
N ASP A 105 -4.81 -12.07 -12.29
CA ASP A 105 -6.25 -11.93 -12.47
C ASP A 105 -6.64 -10.45 -12.44
N LEU A 106 -6.04 -9.66 -11.53
CA LEU A 106 -6.26 -8.22 -11.42
C LEU A 106 -5.92 -7.46 -12.72
N ARG A 107 -4.86 -7.87 -13.43
CA ARG A 107 -4.47 -7.27 -14.71
C ARG A 107 -5.45 -7.57 -15.85
N GLY A 108 -6.24 -8.63 -15.72
CA GLY A 108 -7.26 -9.01 -16.71
C GLY A 108 -8.66 -8.48 -16.37
N LEU A 109 -8.82 -7.77 -15.25
CA LEU A 109 -10.11 -7.22 -14.83
C LEU A 109 -10.33 -5.83 -15.43
N ASP A 110 -11.16 -5.76 -16.47
CA ASP A 110 -11.65 -4.50 -17.06
C ASP A 110 -12.90 -3.96 -16.34
N ALA A 111 -13.05 -4.28 -15.05
CA ALA A 111 -14.24 -3.95 -14.25
C ALA A 111 -13.85 -3.47 -12.84
N PRO A 112 -14.67 -2.61 -12.20
CA PRO A 112 -14.47 -2.22 -10.81
C PRO A 112 -14.48 -3.43 -9.87
N LEU A 113 -13.47 -3.51 -9.01
CA LEU A 113 -13.36 -4.52 -7.97
C LEU A 113 -13.62 -3.87 -6.61
N ILE A 114 -14.68 -4.29 -5.92
CA ILE A 114 -14.83 -3.96 -4.50
C ILE A 114 -13.93 -4.92 -3.72
N ALA A 115 -12.78 -4.41 -3.26
CA ALA A 115 -11.72 -5.18 -2.64
C ALA A 115 -11.86 -5.17 -1.11
N ASN A 116 -11.69 -6.35 -0.50
CA ASN A 116 -11.60 -6.47 0.95
C ASN A 116 -10.16 -6.26 1.41
N VAL A 117 -9.92 -5.15 2.07
CA VAL A 117 -8.59 -4.68 2.48
C VAL A 117 -8.55 -4.44 3.99
N ARG A 118 -7.36 -4.18 4.52
CA ARG A 118 -7.20 -3.72 5.90
C ARG A 118 -7.46 -2.21 5.95
N GLY A 119 -8.36 -1.74 6.81
CA GLY A 119 -8.69 -0.31 6.92
C GLY A 119 -7.54 0.52 7.48
N THR A 120 -6.76 -0.11 8.36
CA THR A 120 -5.39 0.29 8.66
C THR A 120 -4.53 -0.94 8.51
N PRO A 121 -3.28 -0.83 8.06
CA PRO A 121 -2.46 -2.02 7.88
C PRO A 121 -2.01 -2.66 9.22
N ALA A 122 -2.29 -1.97 10.34
CA ALA A 122 -2.12 -2.42 11.72
C ALA A 122 -3.25 -3.37 12.11
N SER A 123 -4.39 -3.29 11.41
CA SER A 123 -5.50 -4.18 11.66
C SER A 123 -5.05 -5.61 11.31
N PRO A 124 -5.16 -6.55 12.26
CA PRO A 124 -4.92 -7.95 11.96
C PRO A 124 -6.02 -8.54 11.08
N GLN A 125 -7.10 -7.79 10.83
CA GLN A 125 -8.28 -8.22 10.10
C GLN A 125 -8.46 -7.38 8.82
N TYR A 126 -9.03 -8.02 7.80
CA TYR A 126 -9.46 -7.32 6.58
C TYR A 126 -10.88 -6.79 6.80
N ASP A 127 -10.95 -5.66 7.48
CA ASP A 127 -12.17 -5.04 8.02
C ASP A 127 -12.71 -3.90 7.14
N HIS A 128 -12.08 -3.61 6.00
CA HIS A 128 -12.42 -2.47 5.17
C HIS A 128 -12.71 -2.85 3.73
N TRP A 129 -13.60 -2.09 3.11
CA TRP A 129 -13.98 -2.23 1.71
C TRP A 129 -13.60 -0.97 0.96
N VAL A 130 -12.94 -1.15 -0.19
CA VAL A 130 -12.57 -0.06 -1.10
C VAL A 130 -12.87 -0.48 -2.54
N VAL A 131 -13.07 0.48 -3.43
CA VAL A 131 -13.15 0.17 -4.87
C VAL A 131 -11.76 0.29 -5.48
N ALA A 132 -11.32 -0.74 -6.19
CA ALA A 132 -10.07 -0.78 -6.92
C ALA A 132 -10.32 -0.94 -8.42
N THR A 133 -9.63 -0.14 -9.23
CA THR A 133 -9.57 -0.32 -10.68
C THR A 133 -8.11 -0.49 -11.12
N PHE A 134 -7.90 -1.31 -12.14
CA PHE A 134 -6.56 -1.69 -12.61
C PHE A 134 -6.33 -1.11 -14.01
N GLN A 135 -5.33 -0.25 -14.16
CA GLN A 135 -4.96 0.35 -15.44
C GLN A 135 -3.45 0.55 -15.50
N ASP A 136 -2.84 0.23 -16.64
CA ASP A 136 -1.42 0.49 -16.93
C ASP A 136 -0.42 -0.04 -15.87
N GLY A 137 -0.75 -1.14 -15.18
CA GLY A 137 0.09 -1.73 -14.13
C GLY A 137 0.00 -1.03 -12.76
N GLU A 138 -0.89 -0.06 -12.62
CA GLU A 138 -1.24 0.59 -11.35
C GLU A 138 -2.67 0.25 -10.91
N VAL A 139 -2.91 0.41 -9.61
CA VAL A 139 -4.21 0.26 -8.95
C VAL A 139 -4.66 1.65 -8.52
N SER A 140 -5.85 2.05 -8.95
CA SER A 140 -6.52 3.24 -8.44
C SER A 140 -7.54 2.82 -7.38
N ILE A 141 -7.37 3.29 -6.15
CA ILE A 141 -8.23 2.99 -5.02
C ILE A 141 -9.13 4.18 -4.73
N TYR A 142 -10.44 3.92 -4.62
CA TYR A 142 -11.45 4.88 -4.21
C TYR A 142 -11.94 4.48 -2.82
N ASP A 143 -11.66 5.33 -1.83
CA ASP A 143 -12.03 5.14 -0.43
C ASP A 143 -12.85 6.35 0.05
N GLY A 144 -14.17 6.20 0.11
CA GLY A 144 -15.08 7.27 0.51
C GLY A 144 -15.24 8.39 -0.53
N ALA A 145 -15.46 9.61 -0.06
CA ALA A 145 -15.68 10.80 -0.88
C ALA A 145 -14.38 11.44 -1.42
N GLY A 146 -13.21 10.88 -1.07
CA GLY A 146 -11.92 11.35 -1.57
C GLY A 146 -11.69 10.98 -3.04
N GLY A 147 -10.75 11.68 -3.69
CA GLY A 147 -10.28 11.32 -5.03
C GLY A 147 -9.52 9.98 -5.04
N PRO A 148 -9.30 9.38 -6.23
CA PRO A 148 -8.59 8.11 -6.34
C PRO A 148 -7.12 8.22 -5.94
N VAL A 149 -6.66 7.26 -5.13
CA VAL A 149 -5.25 7.10 -4.77
C VAL A 149 -4.63 6.04 -5.67
N ARG A 150 -3.61 6.42 -6.44
CA ARG A 150 -2.90 5.48 -7.35
C ARG A 150 -1.69 4.84 -6.68
N MET A 151 -1.48 3.56 -6.95
CA MET A 151 -0.32 2.81 -6.46
C MET A 151 0.10 1.63 -7.33
N PRO A 152 1.36 1.16 -7.19
CA PRO A 152 1.79 -0.10 -7.79
C PRO A 152 0.97 -1.29 -7.27
N VAL A 153 0.72 -2.27 -8.14
CA VAL A 153 -0.01 -3.51 -7.80
C VAL A 153 0.60 -4.23 -6.59
N ALA A 154 1.93 -4.29 -6.48
CA ALA A 154 2.60 -4.98 -5.38
C ALA A 154 2.22 -4.42 -4.00
N ASP A 155 2.03 -3.11 -3.89
CA ASP A 155 1.71 -2.46 -2.63
C ASP A 155 0.25 -2.71 -2.24
N PHE A 156 -0.66 -2.78 -3.23
CA PHE A 156 -2.05 -3.18 -3.03
C PHE A 156 -2.16 -4.64 -2.56
N LEU A 157 -1.39 -5.56 -3.17
CA LEU A 157 -1.38 -6.98 -2.79
C LEU A 157 -0.97 -7.21 -1.32
N GLY A 158 -0.16 -6.32 -0.75
CA GLY A 158 0.27 -6.44 0.65
C GLY A 158 -0.83 -6.15 1.68
N VAL A 159 -1.90 -5.44 1.29
CA VAL A 159 -3.00 -5.05 2.19
C VAL A 159 -4.35 -5.64 1.82
N TRP A 160 -4.41 -6.41 0.74
CA TRP A 160 -5.62 -7.03 0.20
C TRP A 160 -5.71 -8.51 0.56
N SER A 161 -6.92 -8.99 0.88
CA SER A 161 -7.14 -10.38 1.29
C SER A 161 -7.17 -11.39 0.13
N GLY A 162 -7.19 -10.92 -1.11
CA GLY A 162 -7.46 -11.76 -2.29
C GLY A 162 -8.94 -12.05 -2.52
N LEU A 163 -9.83 -11.49 -1.68
CA LEU A 163 -11.28 -11.48 -1.85
C LEU A 163 -11.71 -10.17 -2.50
N GLY A 164 -12.56 -10.26 -3.52
CA GLY A 164 -13.24 -9.08 -4.04
C GLY A 164 -14.52 -9.40 -4.78
N ILE A 165 -15.32 -8.36 -4.95
CA ILE A 165 -16.61 -8.42 -5.63
C ILE A 165 -16.44 -7.66 -6.93
N VAL A 166 -16.45 -8.38 -8.04
CA VAL A 166 -16.37 -7.74 -9.35
C VAL A 166 -17.76 -7.25 -9.74
N VAL A 167 -17.82 -5.98 -10.13
CA VAL A 167 -19.07 -5.29 -10.46
C VAL A 167 -19.14 -5.08 -11.96
N THR A 168 -20.13 -5.70 -12.61
CA THR A 168 -20.31 -5.65 -14.07
C THR A 168 -21.70 -5.19 -14.45
N LYS A 169 -21.86 -4.76 -15.71
CA LYS A 169 -23.19 -4.59 -16.31
C LYS A 169 -23.81 -5.97 -16.54
N THR A 170 -25.13 -6.04 -16.47
CA THR A 170 -25.90 -7.28 -16.62
C THR A 170 -25.53 -8.03 -17.91
N GLY A 171 -25.21 -9.32 -17.81
CA GLY A 171 -24.86 -10.20 -18.94
C GLY A 171 -23.37 -10.33 -19.27
N ALA A 172 -22.46 -9.84 -18.41
CA ALA A 172 -21.02 -9.99 -18.61
C ALA A 172 -20.48 -11.25 -17.89
N ASP A 173 -20.15 -12.30 -18.65
CA ASP A 173 -19.57 -13.53 -18.07
C ASP A 173 -18.05 -13.37 -17.84
N LEU A 174 -17.69 -12.87 -16.66
CA LEU A 174 -16.30 -12.63 -16.28
C LEU A 174 -15.62 -13.88 -15.70
N GLY A 175 -16.37 -14.75 -15.04
CA GLY A 175 -15.84 -15.93 -14.34
C GLY A 175 -15.21 -16.95 -15.30
N SER A 176 -15.83 -17.15 -16.46
CA SER A 176 -15.28 -18.05 -17.49
C SER A 176 -13.99 -17.50 -18.12
N SER A 177 -13.88 -16.18 -18.31
CA SER A 177 -12.71 -15.53 -18.90
C SER A 177 -11.44 -15.67 -18.05
N LEU A 178 -11.54 -15.48 -16.73
CA LEU A 178 -10.42 -15.65 -15.79
C LEU A 178 -9.96 -17.11 -15.72
N TRP A 179 -10.91 -18.05 -15.70
CA TRP A 179 -10.62 -19.47 -15.67
C TRP A 179 -9.95 -19.95 -16.98
N LEU A 180 -10.40 -19.45 -18.13
CA LEU A 180 -9.77 -19.71 -19.43
C LEU A 180 -8.33 -19.18 -19.49
N GLY A 181 -8.07 -17.99 -18.96
CA GLY A 181 -6.71 -17.44 -18.85
C GLY A 181 -5.78 -18.34 -18.03
N ARG A 182 -6.26 -18.82 -16.86
CA ARG A 182 -5.51 -19.75 -16.01
C ARG A 182 -5.24 -21.09 -16.71
N LEU A 183 -6.21 -21.61 -17.47
CA LEU A 183 -6.03 -22.83 -18.27
C LEU A 183 -5.01 -22.65 -19.39
N LEU A 184 -5.00 -21.50 -20.08
CA LEU A 184 -4.03 -21.24 -21.15
C LEU A 184 -2.59 -21.26 -20.62
N VAL A 185 -2.33 -20.65 -19.47
CA VAL A 185 -1.01 -20.70 -18.82
C VAL A 185 -0.57 -22.15 -18.56
N LEU A 186 -1.49 -22.98 -18.06
CA LEU A 186 -1.22 -24.40 -17.80
C LEU A 186 -0.99 -25.19 -19.12
N GLN A 187 -1.77 -24.90 -20.17
CA GLN A 187 -1.61 -25.52 -21.49
C GLN A 187 -0.29 -25.14 -22.16
N PHE A 188 0.16 -23.88 -22.04
CA PHE A 188 1.48 -23.46 -22.53
C PHE A 188 2.60 -24.17 -21.79
N GLY A 189 2.49 -24.36 -20.46
CA GLY A 189 3.47 -25.14 -19.68
C GLY A 189 3.57 -26.61 -20.14
N ILE A 190 2.42 -27.25 -20.39
CA ILE A 190 2.36 -28.62 -20.89
C ILE A 190 2.91 -28.71 -22.33
N ALA A 191 2.49 -27.81 -23.22
CA ALA A 191 2.96 -27.76 -24.60
C ALA A 191 4.48 -27.56 -24.66
N PHE A 192 5.02 -26.67 -23.83
CA PHE A 192 6.46 -26.47 -23.69
C PHE A 192 7.19 -27.75 -23.25
N ALA A 193 6.68 -28.45 -22.24
CA ALA A 193 7.24 -29.72 -21.78
C ALA A 193 7.21 -30.81 -22.88
N VAL A 194 6.13 -30.85 -23.67
CA VAL A 194 5.98 -31.78 -24.81
C VAL A 194 6.96 -31.45 -25.93
N VAL A 195 7.09 -30.18 -26.31
CA VAL A 195 8.04 -29.72 -27.33
C VAL A 195 9.47 -30.08 -26.92
N LEU A 196 9.85 -29.81 -25.66
CA LEU A 196 11.13 -30.22 -25.07
C LEU A 196 11.35 -31.74 -25.22
N ARG A 197 10.32 -32.55 -24.93
CA ARG A 197 10.40 -34.01 -25.02
C ARG A 197 10.54 -34.52 -26.45
N VAL A 198 9.88 -33.89 -27.43
CA VAL A 198 9.93 -34.28 -28.86
C VAL A 198 11.25 -33.85 -29.50
N VAL A 199 11.71 -32.63 -29.24
CA VAL A 199 13.02 -32.12 -29.68
C VAL A 199 14.14 -33.04 -29.17
N ARG A 200 14.06 -33.47 -27.91
CA ARG A 200 15.02 -34.41 -27.31
C ARG A 200 15.09 -35.76 -28.03
N LYS A 201 14.02 -36.19 -28.72
CA LYS A 201 13.93 -37.48 -29.43
C LYS A 201 14.30 -37.42 -30.92
N ARG A 202 14.16 -36.28 -31.61
CA ARG A 202 14.23 -36.23 -33.09
C ARG A 202 15.53 -35.69 -33.69
N VAL A 203 16.35 -34.94 -32.95
CA VAL A 203 17.56 -34.31 -33.52
C VAL A 203 18.76 -35.25 -33.39
N GLY A 204 19.43 -35.55 -34.52
CA GLY A 204 20.44 -36.61 -34.64
C GLY A 204 21.85 -36.25 -34.15
N ASP A 205 22.19 -34.99 -33.93
CA ASP A 205 23.55 -34.58 -33.56
C ASP A 205 23.62 -34.09 -32.12
N SER A 206 24.61 -34.54 -31.34
CA SER A 206 24.68 -34.25 -29.89
C SER A 206 24.89 -32.75 -29.61
N LEU A 207 25.60 -32.08 -30.53
CA LEU A 207 25.99 -30.68 -30.43
C LEU A 207 24.83 -29.73 -30.80
N VAL A 208 24.10 -30.04 -31.89
CA VAL A 208 22.89 -29.30 -32.30
C VAL A 208 21.77 -29.49 -31.27
N ARG A 209 21.64 -30.70 -30.70
CA ARG A 209 20.71 -30.96 -29.59
C ARG A 209 21.00 -30.07 -28.40
N GLY A 210 22.25 -30.06 -27.92
CA GLY A 210 22.68 -29.23 -26.80
C GLY A 210 22.36 -27.76 -27.03
N LEU A 211 22.76 -27.23 -28.18
CA LEU A 211 22.56 -25.82 -28.53
C LEU A 211 21.07 -25.44 -28.61
N LEU A 212 20.23 -26.27 -29.24
CA LEU A 212 18.79 -25.99 -29.33
C LEU A 212 18.11 -26.05 -27.96
N THR A 213 18.46 -27.03 -27.10
CA THR A 213 17.95 -27.06 -25.73
C THR A 213 18.37 -25.85 -24.92
N VAL A 214 19.61 -25.39 -25.06
CA VAL A 214 20.10 -24.18 -24.37
C VAL A 214 19.39 -22.93 -24.87
N LEU A 215 19.16 -22.81 -26.19
CA LEU A 215 18.43 -21.66 -26.76
C LEU A 215 16.95 -21.64 -26.34
N VAL A 216 16.27 -22.78 -26.33
CA VAL A 216 14.88 -22.88 -25.87
C VAL A 216 14.78 -22.62 -24.36
N ALA A 217 15.71 -23.16 -23.57
CA ALA A 217 15.79 -22.88 -22.15
C ALA A 217 16.09 -21.39 -21.89
N ALA A 218 17.05 -20.80 -22.59
CA ALA A 218 17.40 -19.39 -22.46
C ALA A 218 16.26 -18.46 -22.90
N ALA A 219 15.55 -18.79 -23.99
CA ALA A 219 14.38 -18.04 -24.44
C ALA A 219 13.21 -18.16 -23.45
N ALA A 220 12.98 -19.35 -22.87
CA ALA A 220 11.98 -19.53 -21.83
C ALA A 220 12.37 -18.82 -20.53
N THR A 221 13.63 -18.89 -20.11
CA THR A 221 14.17 -18.17 -18.95
C THR A 221 14.16 -16.66 -19.19
N ALA A 222 14.36 -16.17 -20.41
CA ALA A 222 14.22 -14.74 -20.72
C ALA A 222 12.73 -14.33 -20.73
N ALA A 223 11.86 -15.08 -21.40
CA ALA A 223 10.43 -14.78 -21.49
C ALA A 223 9.71 -14.85 -20.13
N VAL A 224 10.14 -15.74 -19.24
CA VAL A 224 9.58 -15.89 -17.88
C VAL A 224 10.38 -15.07 -16.86
N GLY A 225 11.70 -15.06 -16.97
CA GLY A 225 12.62 -14.47 -15.99
C GLY A 225 12.77 -12.96 -16.11
N LEU A 226 12.69 -12.34 -17.30
CA LEU A 226 12.74 -10.87 -17.39
C LEU A 226 11.52 -10.21 -16.72
N PRO A 227 10.28 -10.70 -16.94
CA PRO A 227 9.11 -10.27 -16.17
C PRO A 227 9.26 -10.57 -14.67
N LEU A 228 9.77 -11.74 -14.28
CA LEU A 228 10.01 -12.09 -12.87
C LEU A 228 11.05 -11.20 -12.19
N MET A 229 12.10 -10.78 -12.92
CA MET A 229 13.17 -9.92 -12.38
C MET A 229 12.71 -8.46 -12.26
N ALA A 230 11.90 -7.97 -13.20
CA ALA A 230 11.16 -6.71 -13.02
C ALA A 230 10.19 -6.81 -11.82
N ASP A 231 9.67 -8.01 -11.56
CA ASP A 231 8.88 -8.31 -10.37
C ASP A 231 9.72 -8.47 -9.10
N LEU A 232 11.05 -8.66 -9.15
CA LEU A 232 11.88 -8.84 -7.94
C LEU A 232 12.08 -7.54 -7.16
N VAL A 233 12.20 -6.41 -7.86
CA VAL A 233 12.20 -5.07 -7.23
C VAL A 233 10.83 -4.80 -6.58
N ASN A 234 9.75 -5.15 -7.28
CA ASN A 234 8.38 -5.11 -6.75
C ASN A 234 8.17 -6.11 -5.60
N HIS A 235 8.85 -7.27 -5.63
CA HIS A 235 8.80 -8.29 -4.59
C HIS A 235 9.43 -7.78 -3.30
N SER A 236 10.54 -7.05 -3.36
CA SER A 236 11.13 -6.42 -2.17
C SER A 236 10.21 -5.36 -1.53
N ARG A 237 9.41 -4.65 -2.34
CA ARG A 237 8.38 -3.71 -1.86
C ARG A 237 7.20 -4.46 -1.26
N GLY A 238 6.68 -5.45 -1.97
CA GLY A 238 5.59 -6.31 -1.51
C GLY A 238 5.92 -7.11 -0.25
N VAL A 239 7.14 -7.66 -0.12
CA VAL A 239 7.61 -8.34 1.08
C VAL A 239 7.72 -7.37 2.25
N ARG A 240 8.24 -6.15 2.04
CA ARG A 240 8.26 -5.13 3.10
C ARG A 240 6.85 -4.81 3.59
N VAL A 241 5.89 -4.60 2.68
CA VAL A 241 4.48 -4.36 3.04
C VAL A 241 3.83 -5.59 3.69
N ALA A 242 4.12 -6.80 3.22
CA ALA A 242 3.55 -8.04 3.76
C ALA A 242 4.11 -8.42 5.14
N VAL A 243 5.38 -8.07 5.41
CA VAL A 243 6.04 -8.28 6.70
C VAL A 243 5.70 -7.15 7.68
N ALA A 244 5.37 -5.96 7.17
CA ALA A 244 5.07 -4.77 7.96
C ALA A 244 4.10 -5.01 9.13
N PRO A 245 2.99 -5.77 8.99
CA PRO A 245 2.08 -6.08 10.08
C PRO A 245 2.73 -6.86 11.24
N PHE A 246 3.74 -7.68 10.95
CA PHE A 246 4.46 -8.44 11.96
C PHE A 246 5.53 -7.62 12.68
N VAL A 247 5.89 -6.47 12.13
CA VAL A 247 6.86 -5.53 12.69
C VAL A 247 6.23 -4.18 13.00
N ALA A 248 4.89 -4.08 12.99
CA ALA A 248 4.17 -2.82 13.09
C ALA A 248 4.50 -2.06 14.39
N ASP A 249 4.82 -2.82 15.44
CA ASP A 249 5.24 -2.35 16.77
C ASP A 249 6.74 -2.19 16.96
N SER A 250 7.54 -2.31 15.90
CA SER A 250 9.01 -2.26 15.99
C SER A 250 9.61 -0.86 15.90
N PHE A 251 8.82 0.19 16.16
CA PHE A 251 9.31 1.56 16.20
C PHE A 251 10.21 1.80 17.43
N GLN A 252 11.15 2.73 17.27
CA GLN A 252 12.07 3.11 18.33
C GLN A 252 11.39 4.09 19.28
N GLU A 253 11.72 4.01 20.57
CA GLU A 253 11.31 5.02 21.54
C GLU A 253 12.35 6.15 21.59
N GLY A 254 11.91 7.36 21.28
CA GLY A 254 12.69 8.59 21.36
C GLY A 254 12.37 9.38 22.62
N THR A 255 13.28 10.29 22.98
CA THR A 255 13.11 11.20 24.11
C THR A 255 12.85 12.63 23.63
N LEU A 256 12.62 13.54 24.56
CA LEU A 256 12.61 14.98 24.29
C LEU A 256 13.88 15.49 23.57
N GLU A 257 15.03 14.84 23.80
CA GLU A 257 16.27 15.18 23.08
C GLU A 257 16.20 14.76 21.61
N THR A 258 15.68 13.56 21.33
CA THR A 258 15.40 13.10 19.97
C THR A 258 14.47 14.08 19.25
N LEU A 259 13.41 14.53 19.94
CA LEU A 259 12.45 15.47 19.39
C LEU A 259 13.10 16.83 19.06
N ARG A 260 13.98 17.33 19.92
CA ARG A 260 14.76 18.56 19.67
C ARG A 260 15.76 18.40 18.55
N ALA A 261 16.42 17.25 18.44
CA ALA A 261 17.34 17.00 17.34
C ALA A 261 16.59 16.99 15.99
N ALA A 262 15.39 16.42 15.96
CA ALA A 262 14.57 16.33 14.77
C ALA A 262 14.09 17.69 14.23
N THR A 263 13.81 18.68 15.11
CA THR A 263 13.45 20.03 14.65
C THR A 263 14.61 20.71 13.89
N ALA A 264 15.85 20.37 14.23
CA ALA A 264 17.06 20.91 13.60
C ALA A 264 17.55 20.09 12.39
N ASP A 265 17.15 18.82 12.24
CA ASP A 265 17.67 17.94 11.19
C ASP A 265 16.81 18.00 9.91
N PRO A 266 17.28 18.59 8.79
CA PRO A 266 16.55 18.68 7.52
C PRO A 266 16.27 17.32 6.85
N ARG A 267 16.88 16.24 7.33
CA ARG A 267 16.85 14.91 6.69
C ARG A 267 15.79 13.98 7.25
N CYS A 268 15.23 14.31 8.41
CA CYS A 268 14.14 13.54 9.00
C CYS A 268 12.79 14.20 8.71
N LEU A 269 11.78 13.36 8.53
CA LEU A 269 10.40 13.79 8.49
C LEU A 269 9.87 13.88 9.93
N LEU A 270 9.64 15.11 10.39
CA LEU A 270 9.06 15.37 11.72
C LEU A 270 7.53 15.40 11.61
N ILE A 271 6.86 14.49 12.30
CA ILE A 271 5.42 14.28 12.20
C ILE A 271 4.72 14.66 13.51
N ASP A 272 3.75 15.55 13.40
CA ASP A 272 2.80 15.86 14.47
C ASP A 272 1.56 14.97 14.31
N ALA A 273 1.39 14.01 15.23
CA ALA A 273 0.33 13.01 15.19
C ALA A 273 -1.05 13.51 15.70
N ARG A 274 -1.12 14.75 16.19
CA ARG A 274 -2.33 15.30 16.81
C ARG A 274 -3.40 15.60 15.77
N PHE A 275 -4.64 15.80 16.22
CA PHE A 275 -5.71 16.26 15.33
C PHE A 275 -5.35 17.61 14.69
N GLU A 276 -5.86 17.84 13.48
CA GLU A 276 -5.61 19.06 12.71
C GLU A 276 -5.87 20.34 13.53
N ARG A 277 -6.99 20.38 14.27
CA ARG A 277 -7.32 21.50 15.17
C ARG A 277 -6.23 21.80 16.20
N ASP A 278 -5.52 20.79 16.70
CA ASP A 278 -4.51 20.93 17.76
C ASP A 278 -3.16 21.35 17.16
N TYR A 279 -2.89 20.94 15.91
CA TYR A 279 -1.78 21.41 15.09
C TYR A 279 -1.93 22.89 14.69
N GLU A 280 -3.14 23.31 14.33
CA GLU A 280 -3.45 24.69 13.95
C GLU A 280 -3.28 25.68 15.12
N LEU A 281 -3.39 25.21 16.36
CA LEU A 281 -3.08 25.99 17.57
C LEU A 281 -1.57 26.14 17.82
N GLY A 282 -0.73 25.58 16.94
CA GLY A 282 0.72 25.63 16.98
C GLY A 282 1.35 24.24 17.11
N SER A 283 2.53 24.08 16.52
CA SER A 283 3.30 22.82 16.49
C SER A 283 4.81 23.09 16.60
N LEU A 284 5.62 22.04 16.50
CA LEU A 284 7.07 22.16 16.44
C LEU A 284 7.51 22.74 15.09
N PRO A 285 8.63 23.50 15.05
CA PRO A 285 9.19 23.97 13.79
C PRO A 285 9.43 22.80 12.82
N ARG A 286 9.02 22.99 11.55
CA ARG A 286 9.11 22.00 10.46
C ARG A 286 8.25 20.74 10.61
N ALA A 287 7.46 20.62 11.68
CA ALA A 287 6.56 19.49 11.83
C ALA A 287 5.43 19.55 10.80
N VAL A 288 5.17 18.41 10.17
CA VAL A 288 4.01 18.23 9.29
C VAL A 288 2.95 17.42 10.02
N ASN A 289 1.70 17.86 9.94
CA ASN A 289 0.61 17.17 10.59
C ASN A 289 0.19 15.92 9.81
N VAL A 290 0.21 14.77 10.48
CA VAL A 290 -0.47 13.54 10.07
C VAL A 290 -1.38 13.13 11.23
N PRO A 291 -2.65 13.55 11.22
CA PRO A 291 -3.52 13.37 12.36
C PRO A 291 -3.88 11.89 12.52
N VAL A 292 -4.10 11.48 13.77
CA VAL A 292 -4.43 10.09 14.11
C VAL A 292 -5.63 9.50 13.34
N ASN A 293 -6.55 10.34 12.85
CA ASN A 293 -7.70 9.93 12.06
C ASN A 293 -7.46 9.94 10.54
N ALA A 294 -6.23 10.19 10.08
CA ALA A 294 -5.86 10.04 8.68
C ALA A 294 -5.96 8.56 8.27
N SER A 295 -6.58 8.32 7.11
CA SER A 295 -6.62 6.97 6.55
C SER A 295 -5.25 6.58 6.04
N LEU A 296 -4.97 5.27 6.02
CA LEU A 296 -3.72 4.75 5.47
C LEU A 296 -3.46 5.26 4.06
N TRP A 297 -4.51 5.34 3.24
CA TRP A 297 -4.40 5.72 1.83
C TRP A 297 -4.03 7.19 1.67
N GLN A 298 -4.57 8.07 2.53
CA GLN A 298 -4.19 9.47 2.55
C GLN A 298 -2.73 9.63 2.98
N ILE A 299 -2.28 8.91 4.01
CA ILE A 299 -0.88 8.93 4.46
C ILE A 299 0.04 8.42 3.35
N ARG A 300 -0.35 7.34 2.67
CA ARG A 300 0.40 6.79 1.55
C ARG A 300 0.53 7.77 0.39
N GLU A 301 -0.55 8.48 0.06
CA GLU A 301 -0.54 9.52 -0.98
C GLU A 301 0.39 10.67 -0.58
N PHE A 302 0.28 11.13 0.66
CA PHE A 302 1.16 12.16 1.23
C PHE A 302 2.65 11.76 1.15
N LEU A 303 2.96 10.48 1.33
CA LEU A 303 4.31 9.93 1.27
C LEU A 303 4.72 9.43 -0.13
N ARG A 304 3.97 9.79 -1.17
CA ARG A 304 4.31 9.43 -2.55
C ARG A 304 5.64 10.08 -2.93
N GLY A 305 6.58 9.25 -3.38
CA GLY A 305 7.91 9.72 -3.80
C GLY A 305 8.94 9.85 -2.66
N ILE A 306 8.52 9.63 -1.41
CA ILE A 306 9.42 9.61 -0.25
C ILE A 306 10.12 8.25 -0.15
N ASP A 307 11.43 8.28 0.04
CA ASP A 307 12.23 7.07 0.22
C ASP A 307 11.81 6.33 1.51
N ARG A 308 11.71 5.00 1.45
CA ARG A 308 11.30 4.18 2.60
C ARG A 308 12.36 4.09 3.69
N ASP A 309 13.60 4.44 3.37
CA ASP A 309 14.71 4.54 4.32
C ASP A 309 14.81 5.96 4.96
N THR A 310 13.86 6.85 4.66
CA THR A 310 13.80 8.20 5.27
C THR A 310 13.52 8.06 6.78
N PRO A 311 14.33 8.66 7.66
CA PRO A 311 14.07 8.68 9.10
C PRO A 311 12.80 9.47 9.41
N ILE A 312 11.91 8.89 10.22
CA ILE A 312 10.66 9.51 10.65
C ILE A 312 10.67 9.65 12.17
N VAL A 313 10.37 10.85 12.66
CA VAL A 313 10.17 11.11 14.08
C VAL A 313 8.75 11.61 14.28
N ALA A 314 7.92 10.82 14.98
CA ALA A 314 6.54 11.16 15.28
C ALA A 314 6.38 11.54 16.76
N PHE A 315 5.60 12.59 17.03
CA PHE A 315 5.31 13.05 18.39
C PHE A 315 3.82 13.36 18.56
N CYS A 316 3.31 13.19 19.78
CA CYS A 316 1.96 13.61 20.16
C CYS A 316 1.96 14.84 21.11
N GLN A 317 0.85 15.06 21.80
CA GLN A 317 0.56 16.19 22.68
C GLN A 317 1.37 16.14 23.97
N SER A 318 1.50 14.97 24.57
CA SER A 318 2.14 14.74 25.86
C SER A 318 2.49 13.26 26.05
N SER A 319 3.21 12.95 27.12
CA SER A 319 3.61 11.57 27.47
C SER A 319 2.47 10.60 27.81
N SER A 320 1.24 11.12 27.96
CA SER A 320 0.04 10.31 28.15
C SER A 320 -0.75 10.07 26.86
N CYS A 321 -0.28 10.61 25.73
CA CYS A 321 -0.94 10.44 24.44
C CYS A 321 -0.34 9.24 23.68
N ALA A 322 -1.17 8.48 22.96
CA ALA A 322 -0.76 7.34 22.14
C ALA A 322 -1.03 7.52 20.64
N PHE A 323 -1.22 8.77 20.17
CA PHE A 323 -1.53 9.02 18.75
C PHE A 323 -0.29 8.90 17.86
N ASP A 324 0.88 9.26 18.37
CA ASP A 324 2.18 9.04 17.73
C ASP A 324 2.50 7.56 17.56
N GLU A 325 2.19 6.71 18.54
CA GLU A 325 2.27 5.26 18.37
C GLU A 325 1.36 4.78 17.25
N THR A 326 0.10 5.25 17.24
CA THR A 326 -0.89 4.87 16.21
C THR A 326 -0.41 5.28 14.81
N VAL A 327 0.05 6.51 14.67
CA VAL A 327 0.56 7.08 13.41
C VAL A 327 1.89 6.41 13.02
N GLY A 328 2.80 6.20 13.96
CA GLY A 328 4.06 5.49 13.78
C GLY A 328 3.85 4.07 13.26
N ARG A 329 2.85 3.37 13.82
CA ARG A 329 2.41 2.06 13.30
C ARG A 329 2.04 2.17 11.82
N GLN A 330 1.21 3.15 11.44
CA GLN A 330 0.80 3.38 10.04
C GLN A 330 2.00 3.60 9.10
N PHE A 331 3.04 4.31 9.54
CA PHE A 331 4.28 4.48 8.77
C PHE A 331 5.05 3.17 8.58
N THR A 332 5.25 2.42 9.67
CA THR A 332 5.92 1.11 9.63
C THR A 332 5.27 0.19 8.61
N LEU A 333 3.95 0.24 8.58
CA LEU A 333 3.13 -0.55 7.70
C LEU A 333 3.18 -0.15 6.22
N LEU A 334 3.45 1.12 5.93
CA LEU A 334 3.75 1.61 4.58
C LEU A 334 5.18 1.27 4.13
N GLY A 335 5.94 0.57 4.99
CA GLY A 335 7.28 0.05 4.72
C GLY A 335 8.40 0.97 5.18
N PHE A 336 8.11 2.00 5.99
CA PHE A 336 9.14 2.84 6.61
C PHE A 336 9.65 2.17 7.88
N LEU A 337 10.90 1.72 7.89
CA LEU A 337 11.43 0.93 9.03
C LEU A 337 12.22 1.77 10.03
N ASP A 338 12.63 2.98 9.66
CA ASP A 338 13.31 3.93 10.54
C ASP A 338 12.32 4.93 11.13
N VAL A 339 11.45 4.43 12.02
CA VAL A 339 10.40 5.20 12.69
C VAL A 339 10.71 5.29 14.18
N THR A 340 10.76 6.51 14.70
CA THR A 340 10.91 6.81 16.12
C THR A 340 9.66 7.54 16.63
N VAL A 341 9.04 7.02 17.68
CA VAL A 341 7.94 7.70 18.41
C VAL A 341 8.50 8.27 19.71
N THR A 342 8.16 9.50 20.06
CA THR A 342 8.76 10.16 21.22
C THR A 342 7.88 10.05 22.46
N GLN A 343 8.43 9.61 23.59
CA GLN A 343 7.69 9.52 24.85
C GLN A 343 7.20 10.90 25.34
N GLU A 344 7.93 11.98 25.05
CA GLU A 344 7.50 13.34 25.35
C GLU A 344 7.03 14.07 24.09
N GLY A 345 6.06 14.97 24.24
CA GLY A 345 5.37 15.59 23.12
C GLY A 345 5.47 17.12 23.08
N TYR A 346 4.49 17.72 22.40
CA TYR A 346 4.38 19.18 22.22
C TYR A 346 4.38 19.94 23.55
N ALA A 347 3.67 19.44 24.57
CA ALA A 347 3.54 20.11 25.87
C ALA A 347 4.89 20.20 26.61
N GLU A 348 5.63 19.11 26.65
CA GLU A 348 6.95 19.02 27.29
C GLU A 348 7.97 19.86 26.52
N PHE A 349 7.94 19.82 25.19
CA PHE A 349 8.79 20.68 24.35
C PHE A 349 8.56 22.16 24.62
N ARG A 350 7.30 22.59 24.69
CA ARG A 350 6.95 23.98 25.02
C ARG A 350 7.42 24.39 26.40
N LYS A 351 7.17 23.54 27.41
CA LYS A 351 7.59 23.81 28.79
C LYS A 351 9.11 23.95 28.89
N ALA A 352 9.86 23.07 28.24
CA ALA A 352 11.30 23.08 28.29
C ALA A 352 11.92 24.24 27.49
N SER A 353 11.28 24.66 26.38
CA SER A 353 11.69 25.84 25.60
C SER A 353 11.46 27.14 26.37
N ALA A 354 10.34 27.23 27.11
CA ALA A 354 10.06 28.37 27.98
C ALA A 354 11.09 28.51 29.12
N THR A 355 11.53 27.40 29.71
CA THR A 355 12.55 27.39 30.77
C THR A 355 13.95 27.73 30.25
N ALA A 356 14.25 27.40 28.98
CA ALA A 356 15.55 27.65 28.36
C ALA A 356 15.75 29.09 27.87
N GLY A 357 14.73 29.96 27.96
CA GLY A 357 14.80 31.34 27.46
C GLY A 357 14.86 31.44 25.93
N GLN A 358 14.58 30.35 25.21
CA GLN A 358 14.45 30.35 23.76
C GLN A 358 13.08 30.98 23.42
N GLN A 359 13.07 32.23 22.94
CA GLN A 359 11.85 32.83 22.38
C GLN A 359 11.32 31.93 21.25
N PRO A 360 10.00 31.73 21.14
CA PRO A 360 9.41 31.05 19.99
C PRO A 360 9.78 31.83 18.74
N VAL A 361 10.30 31.13 17.73
CA VAL A 361 10.49 31.68 16.39
C VAL A 361 9.11 32.15 15.94
N ALA A 362 8.96 33.45 15.73
CA ALA A 362 7.71 34.05 15.31
C ALA A 362 7.24 33.41 14.00
N ASP A 363 5.98 33.00 13.97
CA ASP A 363 5.27 32.63 12.76
C ASP A 363 5.39 33.81 11.77
N GLY A 364 5.96 33.54 10.59
CA GLY A 364 6.16 34.54 9.55
C GLY A 364 4.84 34.96 8.92
N GLU A 365 4.71 36.27 8.72
CA GLU A 365 3.73 36.94 7.85
C GLU A 365 3.75 36.44 6.40
#